data_AF-A0A538ALN6-F1
#
_entry.id   AF-A0A538ALN6-F1
#
_cell.length_a   1.000
_cell.length_b   1.000
_cell.length_c   1.000
_cell.angle_alpha   90.00
_cell.angle_beta   90.00
_cell.angle_gamma   90.00
#
_symmetry.space_group_name_H-M   'P 1'
#
loop_
_entity.id
_entity.type
_entity.pdbx_description
1 polymer ?
#
loop_
_entity_poly.entity_id
_entity_poly.type
_entity_poly.pdbx_seq_one_letter_code
_entity_poly.pdbx_strand_id
1 'polypeptide(L)'
;MAPRRAAARAARDLGIIEVVFETHSMTIDNETGIATGWLPGRLSETGRGLARSLGERRRDDGLAVVFTSDLARALETAEIAFGSSGIPVREDWRLRECNYGELNGRRVAEIDPSDCAGSRSPFPVERATATWSNASRASSTSSLWSSTAVESC
;
A
#
# COMPACT_ATOMS: atom_id res chain seq x y z
N MET A 1 15.31 9.86 -22.37
CA MET A 1 14.48 8.80 -21.75
C MET A 1 14.82 8.78 -20.27
N ALA A 2 13.85 8.95 -19.36
CA ALA A 2 14.12 9.01 -17.92
C ALA A 2 14.82 7.72 -17.44
N PRO A 3 15.80 7.81 -16.52
CA PRO A 3 16.64 6.67 -16.12
C PRO A 3 15.85 5.47 -15.59
N ARG A 4 14.68 5.69 -14.97
CA ARG A 4 13.82 4.63 -14.43
C ARG A 4 13.16 3.77 -15.52
N ARG A 5 12.73 4.37 -16.64
CA ARG A 5 12.16 3.64 -17.79
C ARG A 5 13.18 2.73 -18.48
N ALA A 6 14.45 3.14 -18.51
CA ALA A 6 15.51 2.32 -19.09
C ALA A 6 15.79 1.09 -18.22
N ALA A 7 15.80 1.24 -16.89
CA ALA A 7 15.97 0.14 -15.95
C ALA A 7 14.81 -0.86 -16.03
N ALA A 8 13.56 -0.38 -16.05
CA ALA A 8 12.37 -1.22 -16.21
C ALA A 8 12.40 -2.03 -17.51
N ARG A 9 12.86 -1.43 -18.62
CA ARG A 9 13.03 -2.14 -19.89
C ARG A 9 14.11 -3.22 -19.81
N ALA A 10 15.26 -2.92 -19.22
CA ALA A 10 16.34 -3.89 -19.05
C ALA A 10 15.93 -5.07 -18.15
N ALA A 11 15.20 -4.80 -17.06
CA ALA A 11 14.65 -5.84 -16.18
C ALA A 11 13.70 -6.77 -16.95
N ARG A 12 12.82 -6.22 -17.81
CA ARG A 12 11.93 -7.01 -18.67
C ARG A 12 12.70 -7.91 -19.64
N ASP A 13 13.73 -7.38 -20.29
CA ASP A 13 14.55 -8.14 -21.26
C ASP A 13 15.32 -9.28 -20.57
N LEU A 14 15.66 -9.13 -19.29
CA LEU A 14 16.32 -10.15 -18.45
C LEU A 14 15.33 -11.10 -17.74
N GLY A 15 14.02 -10.94 -17.94
CA GLY A 15 12.99 -11.75 -17.28
C GLY A 15 12.86 -11.48 -15.77
N ILE A 16 13.34 -10.34 -15.29
CA ILE A 16 13.28 -9.93 -13.88
C ILE A 16 11.95 -9.21 -13.65
N ILE A 17 11.24 -9.63 -12.60
CA ILE A 17 10.02 -8.96 -12.11
C ILE A 17 10.40 -8.09 -10.92
N GLU A 18 10.20 -6.78 -11.06
CA GLU A 18 10.25 -5.84 -9.94
C GLU A 18 8.85 -5.68 -9.35
N VAL A 19 8.74 -5.86 -8.03
CA VAL A 19 7.49 -5.65 -7.29
C VAL A 19 7.67 -4.45 -6.37
N VAL A 20 6.74 -3.51 -6.45
CA VAL A 20 6.70 -2.32 -5.61
C VAL A 20 5.45 -2.39 -4.74
N PHE A 21 5.63 -2.23 -3.43
CA PHE A 21 4.54 -2.20 -2.46
C PHE A 21 4.20 -0.75 -2.11
N GLU A 22 2.92 -0.43 -2.12
CA GLU A 22 2.35 0.85 -1.69
C GLU A 22 1.12 0.55 -0.82
N THR A 23 0.95 1.26 0.29
CA THR A 23 -0.28 1.17 1.08
C THR A 23 -1.36 2.05 0.44
N HIS A 24 -2.63 1.80 0.78
CA HIS A 24 -3.67 2.77 0.45
C HIS A 24 -3.36 4.11 1.13
N SER A 25 -3.82 5.20 0.53
CA SER A 25 -3.63 6.52 1.13
C SER A 25 -4.45 6.67 2.42
N MET A 26 -4.14 7.73 3.16
CA MET A 26 -4.72 8.01 4.48
C MET A 26 -6.26 8.06 4.44
N THR A 27 -6.89 7.35 5.37
CA THR A 27 -8.35 7.37 5.55
C THR A 27 -8.77 8.25 6.72
N ILE A 28 -10.06 8.57 6.79
CA ILE A 28 -10.66 9.24 7.97
C ILE A 28 -10.45 8.38 9.23
N ASP A 29 -10.52 7.06 9.08
CA ASP A 29 -10.32 6.11 10.17
C ASP A 29 -8.87 6.16 10.68
N ASN A 30 -7.87 6.22 9.79
CA ASN A 30 -6.46 6.37 10.19
C ASN A 30 -6.24 7.70 10.95
N GLU A 31 -6.84 8.80 10.48
CA GLU A 31 -6.75 10.11 11.15
C GLU A 31 -7.37 10.10 12.56
N THR A 32 -8.29 9.17 12.82
CA THR A 32 -9.02 9.06 14.09
C THR A 32 -8.63 7.84 14.93
N GLY A 33 -7.60 7.08 14.50
CA GLY A 33 -7.09 5.91 15.21
C GLY A 33 -8.07 4.73 15.23
N ILE A 34 -8.85 4.56 14.16
CA ILE A 34 -9.79 3.46 13.96
C ILE A 34 -9.17 2.44 13.00
N ALA A 35 -9.15 1.18 13.42
CA ALA A 35 -8.71 0.07 12.57
C ALA A 35 -9.86 -0.40 11.67
N THR A 36 -9.87 0.06 10.43
CA THR A 36 -10.93 -0.26 9.45
C THR A 36 -11.05 -1.77 9.16
N GLY A 37 -9.91 -2.48 9.07
CA GLY A 37 -9.85 -3.88 8.68
C GLY A 37 -10.58 -4.16 7.36
N TRP A 38 -11.52 -5.11 7.36
CA TRP A 38 -12.30 -5.50 6.16
C TRP A 38 -13.51 -4.61 5.85
N LEU A 39 -13.71 -3.53 6.61
CA LEU A 39 -14.67 -2.50 6.21
C LEU A 39 -14.13 -1.71 5.00
N PRO A 40 -14.99 -1.07 4.20
CA PRO A 40 -14.55 -0.38 2.97
C PRO A 40 -13.51 0.73 3.22
N GLY A 41 -13.73 1.54 4.26
CA GLY A 41 -12.97 2.77 4.53
C GLY A 41 -13.22 3.88 3.51
N ARG A 42 -12.82 5.11 3.83
CA ARG A 42 -12.86 6.26 2.91
C ARG A 42 -11.62 7.12 3.05
N LEU A 43 -11.04 7.56 1.92
CA LEU A 43 -9.92 8.48 1.98
C LEU A 43 -10.31 9.82 2.64
N SER A 44 -9.41 10.37 3.45
CA SER A 44 -9.52 11.75 3.92
C SER A 44 -9.11 12.72 2.80
N GLU A 45 -9.32 14.02 3.00
CA GLU A 45 -8.87 15.01 2.01
C GLU A 45 -7.33 14.99 1.88
N THR A 46 -6.63 14.86 3.02
CA THR A 46 -5.18 14.61 3.06
C THR A 46 -4.82 13.37 2.26
N GLY A 47 -5.55 12.27 2.46
CA GLY A 47 -5.39 11.02 1.73
C GLY A 47 -5.51 11.17 0.23
N ARG A 48 -6.51 11.92 -0.26
CA ARG A 48 -6.65 12.20 -1.70
C ARG A 48 -5.46 12.99 -2.25
N GLY A 49 -4.92 13.93 -1.48
CA GLY A 49 -3.68 14.63 -1.83
C GLY A 49 -2.46 13.71 -1.93
N LEU A 50 -2.33 12.77 -0.99
CA LEU A 50 -1.26 11.77 -0.98
C LEU A 50 -1.39 10.79 -2.15
N ALA A 51 -2.61 10.38 -2.52
CA ALA A 51 -2.88 9.52 -3.66
C ALA A 51 -2.49 10.18 -4.99
N ARG A 52 -2.78 11.48 -5.17
CA ARG A 52 -2.30 12.24 -6.34
C ARG A 52 -0.77 12.26 -6.39
N SER A 53 -0.14 12.52 -5.24
CA SER A 53 1.32 12.55 -5.13
C SER A 53 1.95 11.17 -5.42
N LEU A 54 1.28 10.07 -5.07
CA LEU A 54 1.70 8.72 -5.43
C LEU A 54 1.75 8.53 -6.95
N GLY A 55 0.69 8.95 -7.67
CA GLY A 55 0.67 8.92 -9.13
C GLY A 55 1.83 9.68 -9.76
N GLU A 56 2.10 10.89 -9.27
CA GLU A 56 3.24 11.70 -9.74
C GLU A 56 4.59 11.02 -9.49
N ARG A 57 4.82 10.46 -8.30
CA ARG A 57 6.08 9.77 -7.95
C ARG A 57 6.36 8.54 -8.82
N ARG A 58 5.30 7.88 -9.31
CA ARG A 58 5.37 6.60 -10.03
C ARG A 58 5.19 6.74 -11.55
N ARG A 59 4.88 7.94 -12.05
CA ARG A 59 4.58 8.24 -13.47
C ARG A 59 5.63 7.70 -14.46
N ASP A 60 6.91 7.71 -14.07
CA ASP A 60 8.03 7.31 -14.93
C ASP A 60 8.68 5.98 -14.55
N ASP A 61 8.06 5.21 -13.65
CA ASP A 61 8.58 3.92 -13.21
C ASP A 61 8.44 2.84 -14.29
N GLY A 62 7.61 3.08 -15.32
CA GLY A 62 7.37 2.10 -16.38
C GLY A 62 6.57 0.88 -15.89
N LEU A 63 5.69 1.08 -14.91
CA LEU A 63 4.83 0.05 -14.35
C LEU A 63 4.00 -0.63 -15.44
N ALA A 64 3.99 -1.96 -15.44
CA ALA A 64 3.24 -2.75 -16.40
C ALA A 64 1.78 -2.99 -15.98
N VAL A 65 1.53 -3.06 -14.67
CA VAL A 65 0.23 -3.35 -14.06
C VAL A 65 0.24 -2.88 -12.61
N VAL A 66 -0.92 -2.45 -12.10
CA VAL A 66 -1.15 -2.16 -10.68
C VAL A 66 -2.14 -3.19 -10.14
N PHE A 67 -1.80 -3.81 -9.02
CA PHE A 67 -2.73 -4.66 -8.27
C PHE A 67 -3.18 -3.94 -6.99
N THR A 68 -4.45 -4.11 -6.64
CA THR A 68 -5.05 -3.52 -5.43
C THR A 68 -5.99 -4.52 -4.78
N SER A 69 -6.22 -4.39 -3.48
CA SER A 69 -7.40 -5.02 -2.89
C SER A 69 -8.67 -4.38 -3.43
N ASP A 70 -9.78 -5.09 -3.26
CA ASP A 70 -11.13 -4.64 -3.58
C ASP A 70 -11.76 -3.80 -2.45
N LEU A 71 -10.97 -3.37 -1.46
CA LEU A 71 -11.44 -2.44 -0.42
C LEU A 71 -11.52 -1.01 -1.00
N ALA A 72 -12.61 -0.31 -0.72
CA ALA A 72 -12.91 0.99 -1.33
C ALA A 72 -11.77 2.02 -1.18
N ARG A 73 -11.09 2.07 -0.02
CA ARG A 73 -9.93 2.95 0.20
C ARG A 73 -8.73 2.65 -0.71
N ALA A 74 -8.51 1.38 -1.05
CA ALA A 74 -7.42 0.96 -1.93
C ALA A 74 -7.78 1.25 -3.39
N LEU A 75 -9.02 0.93 -3.79
CA LEU A 75 -9.57 1.28 -5.10
C LEU A 75 -9.54 2.79 -5.34
N GLU A 76 -10.00 3.61 -4.40
CA GLU A 76 -9.98 5.07 -4.50
C GLU A 76 -8.55 5.61 -4.63
N THR A 77 -7.59 5.03 -3.89
CA THR A 77 -6.17 5.40 -4.01
C THR A 77 -5.63 5.09 -5.40
N ALA A 78 -5.90 3.88 -5.90
CA ALA A 78 -5.42 3.42 -7.21
C ALA A 78 -6.04 4.23 -8.35
N GLU A 79 -7.34 4.56 -8.26
CA GLU A 79 -8.04 5.38 -9.24
C GLU A 79 -7.45 6.79 -9.30
N ILE A 80 -7.24 7.44 -8.15
CA ILE A 80 -6.64 8.78 -8.10
C ILE A 80 -5.19 8.77 -8.63
N ALA A 81 -4.40 7.76 -8.28
CA ALA A 81 -2.99 7.70 -8.63
C ALA A 81 -2.74 7.26 -10.09
N PHE A 82 -3.57 6.36 -10.63
CA PHE A 82 -3.28 5.64 -11.87
C PHE A 82 -4.44 5.64 -12.88
N GLY A 83 -5.65 6.11 -12.54
CA GLY A 83 -6.83 6.03 -13.42
C GLY A 83 -6.64 6.73 -14.78
N SER A 84 -5.83 7.79 -14.83
CA SER A 84 -5.51 8.51 -16.08
C SER A 84 -4.21 8.03 -16.77
N SER A 85 -3.49 7.07 -16.18
CA SER A 85 -2.16 6.64 -16.67
C SER A 85 -2.22 5.66 -17.84
N GLY A 86 -3.37 5.02 -18.07
CA GLY A 86 -3.51 3.90 -19.02
C GLY A 86 -2.89 2.59 -18.54
N ILE A 87 -2.30 2.56 -17.32
CA ILE A 87 -1.80 1.32 -16.70
C ILE A 87 -3.01 0.49 -16.25
N PRO A 88 -3.09 -0.82 -16.59
CA PRO A 88 -4.16 -1.68 -16.09
C PRO A 88 -4.14 -1.77 -14.56
N VAL A 89 -5.27 -1.45 -13.92
CA VAL A 89 -5.51 -1.70 -12.50
C VAL A 89 -6.32 -2.98 -12.34
N ARG A 90 -5.86 -3.89 -11.47
CA ARG A 90 -6.47 -5.21 -11.25
C ARG A 90 -6.74 -5.43 -9.77
N GLU A 91 -7.94 -5.89 -9.47
CA GLU A 91 -8.36 -6.17 -8.10
C GLU A 91 -8.01 -7.62 -7.72
N ASP A 92 -7.60 -7.83 -6.47
CA ASP A 92 -7.37 -9.14 -5.90
C ASP A 92 -7.71 -9.13 -4.41
N TRP A 93 -8.75 -9.87 -4.02
CA TRP A 93 -9.22 -9.94 -2.63
C TRP A 93 -8.17 -10.49 -1.65
N ARG A 94 -7.15 -11.21 -2.16
CA ARG A 94 -6.06 -11.75 -1.32
C ARG A 94 -5.10 -10.66 -0.85
N LEU A 95 -5.19 -9.46 -1.42
CA LEU A 95 -4.43 -8.27 -1.02
C LEU A 95 -5.15 -7.44 0.07
N ARG A 96 -6.30 -7.91 0.57
CA ARG A 96 -6.96 -7.28 1.70
C ARG A 96 -6.06 -7.31 2.93
N GLU A 97 -6.12 -6.22 3.70
CA GLU A 97 -5.54 -6.10 5.04
C GLU A 97 -6.09 -7.20 5.99
N CYS A 98 -5.55 -7.29 7.19
CA CYS A 98 -6.07 -8.07 8.29
C CYS A 98 -7.59 -7.93 8.48
N ASN A 99 -8.25 -9.08 8.63
CA ASN A 99 -9.64 -9.15 9.04
C ASN A 99 -9.70 -9.24 10.56
N TYR A 100 -10.15 -8.18 11.23
CA TYR A 100 -10.31 -8.18 12.68
C TYR A 100 -11.64 -8.79 13.15
N GLY A 101 -12.43 -9.37 12.24
CA GLY A 101 -13.74 -9.95 12.55
C GLY A 101 -14.71 -8.91 13.13
N GLU A 102 -15.15 -9.14 14.36
CA GLU A 102 -16.03 -8.22 15.09
C GLU A 102 -15.32 -6.94 15.56
N LEU A 103 -13.99 -6.94 15.55
CA LEU A 103 -13.16 -5.79 15.93
C LEU A 103 -12.87 -4.84 14.76
N ASN A 104 -13.34 -5.15 13.55
CA ASN A 104 -13.28 -4.21 12.43
C ASN A 104 -14.03 -2.91 12.79
N GLY A 105 -13.39 -1.75 12.59
CA GLY A 105 -13.93 -0.44 12.94
C GLY A 105 -13.77 -0.05 14.42
N ARG A 106 -13.05 -0.85 15.22
CA ARG A 106 -12.70 -0.49 16.60
C ARG A 106 -11.46 0.40 16.64
N ARG A 107 -11.19 1.01 17.79
CA ARG A 107 -9.96 1.78 17.98
C ARG A 107 -8.75 0.86 17.87
N VAL A 108 -7.69 1.33 17.22
CA VAL A 108 -6.41 0.60 17.11
C VAL A 108 -5.89 0.21 18.49
N ALA A 109 -6.09 1.05 19.51
CA ALA A 109 -5.69 0.78 20.89
C ALA A 109 -6.41 -0.41 21.55
N GLU A 110 -7.50 -0.89 20.96
CA GLU A 110 -8.28 -2.04 21.45
C GLU A 110 -7.96 -3.34 20.71
N ILE A 111 -7.07 -3.30 19.71
CA ILE A 111 -6.74 -4.45 18.86
C ILE A 111 -5.36 -4.99 19.22
N ASP A 112 -5.27 -6.30 19.43
CA ASP A 112 -4.02 -7.04 19.51
C ASP A 112 -3.64 -7.56 18.11
N PRO A 113 -2.34 -7.62 17.74
CA PRO A 113 -1.92 -8.20 16.47
C PRO A 113 -2.38 -9.65 16.24
N SER A 114 -2.72 -10.41 17.28
CA SER A 114 -3.28 -11.76 17.18
C SER A 114 -4.76 -11.80 16.79
N ASP A 115 -5.46 -10.67 16.85
CA ASP A 115 -6.88 -10.55 16.45
C ASP A 115 -7.08 -10.62 14.92
N CYS A 116 -6.00 -10.53 14.15
CA CYS A 116 -6.05 -10.70 12.70
C CYS A 116 -6.43 -12.15 12.33
N ALA A 117 -7.66 -12.33 11.85
CA ALA A 117 -8.18 -13.61 11.40
C ALA A 117 -7.61 -13.97 10.02
N GLY A 118 -6.85 -15.05 9.95
CA GLY A 118 -6.27 -15.57 8.71
C GLY A 118 -4.80 -15.94 8.89
N SER A 119 -4.40 -17.05 8.28
CA SER A 119 -3.04 -17.59 8.32
C SER A 119 -1.99 -16.51 8.04
N ARG A 120 -1.20 -16.13 9.06
CA ARG A 120 0.11 -15.48 8.91
C ARG A 120 1.13 -16.46 8.32
N SER A 121 0.80 -17.16 7.23
CA SER A 121 1.84 -17.81 6.44
C SER A 121 2.55 -16.68 5.70
N PRO A 122 3.85 -16.45 5.95
CA PRO A 122 4.61 -15.53 5.11
C PRO A 122 4.40 -15.93 3.65
N PHE A 123 4.26 -14.95 2.75
CA PHE A 123 4.39 -15.25 1.34
C PHE A 123 5.71 -16.02 1.15
N PRO A 124 5.72 -17.19 0.50
CA PRO A 124 6.94 -17.98 0.35
C PRO A 124 7.86 -17.28 -0.65
N VAL A 125 8.61 -16.28 -0.20
CA VAL A 125 9.62 -15.61 -1.00
C VAL A 125 10.96 -16.29 -0.72
N GLU A 126 11.25 -17.37 -1.43
CA GLU A 126 12.52 -18.09 -1.29
C GLU A 126 13.72 -17.33 -1.90
N ARG A 127 13.50 -16.16 -2.52
CA ARG A 127 14.54 -15.21 -2.98
C ARG A 127 13.89 -13.97 -3.61
N ALA A 128 13.36 -13.06 -2.79
CA ALA A 128 13.02 -11.72 -3.26
C ALA A 128 13.65 -10.70 -2.32
N THR A 129 14.68 -10.00 -2.79
CA THR A 129 15.20 -8.81 -2.10
C THR A 129 14.23 -7.66 -2.38
N ALA A 130 13.23 -7.47 -1.52
CA ALA A 130 12.37 -6.31 -1.57
C ALA A 130 13.15 -5.09 -1.06
N THR A 131 13.48 -4.15 -1.93
CA THR A 131 14.03 -2.85 -1.54
C THR A 131 12.87 -1.90 -1.19
N TRP A 132 12.65 -1.70 0.11
CA TRP A 132 11.76 -0.67 0.62
C TRP A 132 12.40 0.70 0.41
N SER A 133 11.96 1.45 -0.61
CA SER A 133 12.35 2.85 -0.78
C SER A 133 11.40 3.74 0.01
N ASN A 134 11.68 3.94 1.29
CA ASN A 134 11.07 5.03 2.04
C ASN A 134 11.75 6.34 1.58
N ALA A 135 11.19 6.99 0.57
CA ALA A 135 11.67 8.29 0.09
C ALA A 135 11.21 9.41 1.04
N SER A 136 11.68 9.35 2.29
CA SER A 136 11.71 10.47 3.21
C SER A 136 13.14 10.58 3.76
N ARG A 137 13.97 11.35 3.07
CA ARG A 137 15.18 11.90 3.68
C ARG A 137 14.72 12.89 4.76
N ALA A 138 14.64 12.44 5.99
CA ALA A 138 14.60 13.31 7.16
C ALA A 138 15.61 12.80 8.18
N SER A 139 16.62 13.64 8.39
CA SER A 139 17.64 13.54 9.41
C SER A 139 17.08 13.22 10.79
N SER A 140 17.68 12.22 11.43
CA SER A 140 18.02 12.18 12.85
C SER A 140 17.06 12.89 13.82
N THR A 141 16.06 12.19 14.31
CA THR A 141 15.70 12.20 15.74
C THR A 141 14.94 10.93 16.10
N SER A 142 15.40 10.32 17.18
CA SER A 142 14.83 9.16 17.83
C SER A 142 13.40 9.42 18.31
N SER A 143 12.64 8.33 18.43
CA SER A 143 11.43 8.10 19.23
C SER A 143 10.06 8.15 18.52
N LEU A 144 9.31 7.06 18.78
CA LEU A 144 7.87 6.85 18.61
C LEU A 144 7.37 6.40 17.21
N TRP A 145 7.83 5.25 16.73
CA TRP A 145 7.13 4.45 15.71
C TRP A 145 6.85 3.05 16.25
N SER A 146 5.88 2.93 17.16
CA SER A 146 5.46 1.62 17.69
C SER A 146 3.99 1.28 17.43
N SER A 147 3.21 2.17 16.80
CA SER A 147 1.76 1.97 16.60
C SER A 147 1.34 1.76 15.14
N THR A 148 2.20 2.06 14.17
CA THR A 148 1.88 1.96 12.73
C THR A 148 1.91 0.53 12.18
N ALA A 149 2.50 -0.43 12.90
CA ALA A 149 2.64 -1.81 12.42
C ALA A 149 1.30 -2.57 12.34
N VAL A 150 0.25 -2.07 13.00
CA VAL A 150 -1.08 -2.70 12.99
C VAL A 150 -1.91 -2.28 11.77
N GLU A 151 -1.51 -1.25 11.03
CA GLU A 151 -2.25 -0.73 9.85
C GLU A 151 -1.50 -0.91 8.52
N SER A 152 -0.44 -1.71 8.49
CA SER A 152 0.43 -1.85 7.31
C SER A 152 0.82 -3.30 7.03
N CYS A 153 -0.05 -4.26 7.37
CA CYS A 153 0.19 -5.66 7.01
C CYS A 153 -0.16 -5.91 5.53
#